data_AF-A0A7Y0PM60-F1
#
_entry.id   AF-A0A7Y0PM60-F1
#
_cell.length_a   1.000
_cell.length_b   1.000
_cell.length_c   1.000
_cell.angle_alpha   90.00
_cell.angle_beta   90.00
_cell.angle_gamma   90.00
#
_symmetry.space_group_name_H-M   'P 1'
#
loop_
_entity.id
_entity.type
_entity.pdbx_description
1 polymer ?
#
loop_
_entity_poly.entity_id
_entity_poly.type
_entity_poly.pdbx_seq_one_letter_code
_entity_poly.pdbx_strand_id
1 'polypeptide(L)' 'MIGSRVLYQEKEYVVIHKYETGYCEIRTLNSFQVKLIHESELTFLD' A
#
# COMPACT_ATOMS: atom_id res chain seq x y z
N MET A 1 -5.01 5.34 -4.93
CA MET A 1 -6.20 4.58 -5.39
C MET A 1 -5.87 3.08 -5.40
N ILE A 2 -6.86 2.19 -5.47
CA ILE A 2 -6.58 0.75 -5.66
C ILE A 2 -5.78 0.59 -6.97
N GLY A 3 -4.70 -0.18 -6.93
CA GLY A 3 -3.75 -0.34 -8.03
C GLY A 3 -2.59 0.67 -8.04
N SER A 4 -2.63 1.71 -7.20
CA SER A 4 -1.51 2.66 -7.08
C SER A 4 -0.26 2.00 -6.50
N ARG A 5 0.90 2.39 -7.04
CA ARG A 5 2.21 2.01 -6.53
C ARG A 5 2.57 2.93 -5.36
N VAL A 6 3.11 2.34 -4.29
CA VAL A 6 3.49 3.08 -3.08
C VAL A 6 4.84 2.58 -2.58
N LEU A 7 5.61 3.46 -1.97
CA LEU A 7 6.78 3.11 -1.17
C LEU A 7 6.38 2.99 0.29
N TYR A 8 6.82 1.90 0.92
CA TYR A 8 6.77 1.68 2.36
C TYR A 8 8.09 1.05 2.79
N GLN A 9 8.81 1.69 3.72
CA GLN A 9 10.13 1.23 4.20
C GLN A 9 11.11 0.91 3.03
N GLU A 10 11.26 1.84 2.09
CA GLU A 10 12.15 1.73 0.91
C GLU A 10 11.82 0.58 -0.06
N LYS A 11 10.67 -0.07 0.10
CA LYS A 11 10.21 -1.14 -0.77
C LYS A 11 8.89 -0.77 -1.42
N GLU A 12 8.74 -1.19 -2.67
CA GLU A 12 7.56 -0.89 -3.47
C GLU A 12 6.44 -1.92 -3.25
N TYR A 13 5.22 -1.40 -3.16
CA TYR A 13 4.00 -2.16 -2.99
C TYR A 13 2.89 -1.61 -3.89
N VAL A 14 1.83 -2.38 -4.03
CA VAL A 14 0.58 -1.97 -4.68
C VAL A 14 -0.52 -1.94 -3.63
N VAL A 15 -1.31 -0.85 -3.64
CA VAL A 15 -2.51 -0.72 -2.81
C VAL A 15 -3.60 -1.62 -3.39
N ILE A 16 -4.13 -2.54 -2.59
CA ILE A 16 -5.21 -3.45 -3.00
C ILE A 16 -6.57 -3.08 -2.38
N HIS A 17 -6.56 -2.40 -1.24
CA HIS A 17 -7.77 -1.91 -0.59
C HIS A 17 -7.46 -0.63 0.19
N LYS A 18 -8.45 0.27 0.27
CA LYS A 18 -8.38 1.49 1.08
C LYS A 18 -9.61 1.57 1.97
N TYR A 19 -9.39 1.71 3.26
CA TYR A 19 -10.42 1.89 4.26
C TYR A 19 -10.73 3.39 4.46
N GLU A 20 -11.95 3.70 4.87
CA GLU A 20 -12.36 5.07 5.23
C GLU A 20 -11.63 5.60 6.46
N THR A 21 -11.03 4.71 7.26
CA THR A 21 -10.23 5.03 8.45
C THR A 21 -8.82 5.52 8.15
N GLY A 22 -8.44 5.67 6.88
CA GLY A 22 -7.09 6.09 6.47
C GLY A 22 -6.08 4.96 6.34
N TYR A 23 -6.49 3.71 6.57
CA TYR A 23 -5.64 2.53 6.37
C TYR A 23 -5.71 1.98 4.95
N CYS A 24 -4.60 1.44 4.48
CA CYS A 24 -4.48 0.76 3.19
C CYS A 24 -3.94 -0.65 3.37
N GLU A 25 -4.50 -1.59 2.62
CA GLU A 25 -3.86 -2.87 2.40
C GLU A 25 -2.90 -2.76 1.22
N ILE A 26 -1.65 -3.14 1.46
CA ILE A 26 -0.59 -3.12 0.45
C ILE A 26 0.03 -4.51 0.32
N ARG A 27 0.46 -4.87 -0.89
CA ARG A 27 1.19 -6.12 -1.15
C ARG A 27 2.28 -5.94 -2.20
N THR A 28 3.24 -6.85 -2.20
CA THR A 28 4.18 -6.97 -3.33
C THR A 28 3.52 -7.81 -4.44
N LEU A 29 4.00 -7.67 -5.68
CA LEU A 29 3.47 -8.43 -6.82
C LEU A 29 3.69 -9.95 -6.69
N ASN A 30 4.75 -10.35 -5.99
CA ASN A 30 5.20 -11.75 -5.92
C ASN A 30 4.80 -12.46 -4.62
N SER A 31 3.98 -11.84 -3.77
CA SER A 31 3.57 -12.42 -2.48
C SER A 31 2.09 -12.25 -2.21
N PHE A 32 1.48 -13.26 -1.59
CA PHE A 32 0.14 -13.18 -1.03
C PHE A 32 0.11 -12.53 0.37
N GLN A 33 1.27 -12.13 0.90
CA GLN A 33 1.33 -11.43 2.17
C GLN A 33 0.87 -9.98 1.99
N VAL A 34 -0.21 -9.65 2.70
CA VAL A 34 -0.78 -8.30 2.77
C VAL A 34 -0.30 -7.62 4.06
N LYS A 35 -0.05 -6.31 3.96
CA LYS A 35 0.24 -5.43 5.11
C LYS A 35 -0.85 -4.37 5.21
N LEU A 36 -1.33 -4.12 6.42
CA LEU A 36 -2.26 -3.03 6.72
C LEU A 36 -1.48 -1.85 7.30
N ILE A 37 -1.39 -0.74 6.57
CA ILE A 37 -0.54 0.41 6.88
C ILE A 37 -1.36 1.70 6.80
N HIS A 38 -1.10 2.67 7.67
CA HIS A 38 -1.79 3.96 7.59
C HIS A 38 -1.26 4.77 6.40
N GLU A 39 -2.13 5.49 5.69
CA GLU A 39 -1.75 6.19 4.45
C GLU A 39 -0.69 7.28 4.65
N SER A 40 -0.56 7.82 5.87
CA SER A 40 0.50 8.79 6.21
C SER A 40 1.91 8.18 6.22
N GLU A 41 2.03 6.86 6.27
CA GLU A 41 3.30 6.14 6.23
C GLU A 41 3.67 5.70 4.79
N LEU A 42 2.81 6.00 3.81
CA LEU A 42 2.98 5.62 2.42
C LEU A 42 3.37 6.82 1.57
N THR A 43 4.36 6.63 0.71
CA THR A 43 4.66 7.60 -0.35
C THR A 43 4.06 7.08 -1.65
N PHE A 44 3.05 7.78 -2.17
CA PHE A 44 2.44 7.43 -3.46
C PHE A 44 3.40 7.78 -4.60
N LEU A 45 3.61 6.81 -5.49
CA LEU A 45 4.36 6.98 -6.73
C LEU A 45 3.30 7.21 -7.82
N ASP A 46 3.17 8.46 -8.28
CA ASP A 46 2.28 8.83 -9.41
C ASP A 46 2.62 8.05 -10.70
#